data_AF-A0A6N9P289-F1
#
_entry.id   AF-A0A6N9P289-F1
#
_cell.length_a   1.000
_cell.length_b   1.000
_cell.length_c   1.000
_cell.angle_alpha   90.00
_cell.angle_beta   90.00
_cell.angle_gamma   90.00
#
_symmetry.space_group_name_H-M   'P 1'
#
loop_
_entity.id
_entity.type
_entity.pdbx_description
1 polymer ?
#
loop_
_entity_poly.entity_id
_entity_poly.type
_entity_poly.pdbx_seq_one_letter_code
_entity_poly.pdbx_strand_id
1 'polypeptide(L)' 'MKVIVCVKQVPDTSGKVAVNPDGTLNRASMATIINPDDKNAVEAAL' A
#
# COMPACT_ATOMS: atom_id res chain seq x y z
N MET A 1 10.30 -25.66 3.95
CA MET A 1 9.64 -25.07 2.75
C MET A 1 10.16 -23.65 2.57
N LYS A 2 10.25 -23.12 1.35
CA LYS A 2 10.56 -21.70 1.10
C LYS A 2 9.37 -21.08 0.37
N VAL A 3 8.85 -19.98 0.88
CA VAL A 3 7.73 -19.23 0.30
C VAL A 3 8.22 -17.81 0.01
N ILE A 4 7.86 -17.29 -1.17
CA ILE A 4 8.15 -15.91 -1.56
C ILE A 4 6.81 -15.19 -1.66
N VAL A 5 6.69 -14.08 -0.93
CA VAL A 5 5.50 -13.22 -0.95
C VAL A 5 5.88 -11.91 -1.63
N CYS A 6 5.17 -11.58 -2.71
CA CYS A 6 5.28 -10.28 -3.34
C CYS A 6 4.54 -9.25 -2.50
N VAL A 7 5.20 -8.14 -2.16
CA VAL A 7 4.60 -7.05 -1.40
C VAL A 7 4.74 -5.74 -2.15
N LYS A 8 3.77 -4.85 -1.96
CA LYS A 8 3.72 -3.54 -2.58
C LYS A 8 3.45 -2.46 -1.54
N GLN A 9 4.27 -1.42 -1.56
CA GLN A 9 3.99 -0.18 -0.85
C GLN A 9 2.94 0.63 -1.61
N VAL A 10 1.94 1.11 -0.88
CA VAL A 10 0.83 1.93 -1.40
C VAL A 10 0.58 3.12 -0.47
N PRO A 11 -0.04 4.22 -0.96
CA PRO A 11 -0.53 5.27 -0.09
C PRO A 11 -1.71 4.76 0.72
N ASP A 12 -1.84 5.21 1.96
CA ASP A 12 -2.99 4.87 2.80
C ASP A 12 -4.25 5.57 2.31
N THR A 13 -5.16 4.80 1.71
CA THR A 13 -6.44 5.28 1.19
C THR A 13 -7.60 5.12 2.19
N SER A 14 -7.34 4.64 3.42
CA SER A 14 -8.37 4.55 4.46
C SER A 14 -8.76 5.92 5.03
N GLY A 15 -7.86 6.90 4.91
CA GLY A 15 -8.07 8.31 5.25
C GLY A 15 -8.47 9.15 4.04
N LYS A 16 -7.96 10.40 3.99
CA LYS A 16 -8.23 11.31 2.88
C LYS A 16 -7.27 11.06 1.72
N VAL A 17 -7.82 10.79 0.54
CA VAL A 17 -7.06 10.74 -0.72
C VAL A 17 -6.72 12.17 -1.15
N ALA A 18 -5.45 12.42 -1.46
CA ALA A 18 -4.96 13.72 -1.93
C ALA A 18 -4.59 13.64 -3.41
N VAL A 19 -5.05 14.61 -4.20
CA VAL A 19 -4.86 14.69 -5.65
C VAL A 19 -4.27 16.05 -5.99
N ASN A 20 -3.29 16.06 -6.89
CA ASN A 20 -2.68 17.26 -7.44
C ASN A 20 -3.64 17.96 -8.43
N PRO A 21 -3.42 19.26 -8.76
CA PRO A 21 -4.23 19.96 -9.75
C PRO A 21 -4.22 19.34 -11.15
N ASP A 22 -3.18 18.57 -11.49
CA ASP A 22 -3.06 17.86 -12.77
C ASP A 22 -3.79 16.50 -12.82
N GLY A 23 -4.51 16.15 -11.74
CA GLY A 23 -5.25 14.91 -11.62
C GLY A 23 -4.42 13.70 -11.17
N THR A 24 -3.11 13.85 -10.94
CA THR A 24 -2.27 12.79 -10.39
C THR A 24 -2.40 12.68 -8.87
N LEU A 25 -2.11 11.51 -8.31
CA LEU A 25 -2.17 11.31 -6.86
C LEU A 25 -1.01 12.05 -6.15
N ASN A 26 -1.34 12.86 -5.14
CA ASN A 26 -0.32 13.48 -4.29
C ASN A 26 0.19 12.48 -3.24
N ARG A 27 1.16 11.64 -3.64
CA ARG A 27 1.76 10.63 -2.76
C ARG A 27 2.60 11.22 -1.64
N ALA A 28 3.15 12.41 -1.82
CA ALA A 28 4.01 13.06 -0.82
C ALA A 28 3.22 13.53 0.41
N SER A 29 1.93 13.84 0.24
CA SER A 29 1.05 14.26 1.34
C SER A 29 0.33 13.10 2.04
N MET A 30 0.55 11.85 1.61
CA MET A 30 -0.16 10.68 2.13
C MET A 30 0.80 9.76 2.89
N ALA A 31 0.31 9.15 3.96
CA ALA A 31 1.05 8.07 4.62
C ALA A 31 1.25 6.91 3.66
N THR A 32 2.35 6.18 3.82
CA THR A 32 2.65 5.01 2.99
C THR A 32 2.58 3.76 3.84
N ILE A 33 1.84 2.76 3.37
CA ILE A 33 1.61 1.49 4.05
C ILE A 33 1.95 0.33 3.11
N ILE A 34 2.17 -0.86 3.66
CA ILE A 34 2.08 -2.10 2.87
C ILE A 34 0.62 -2.27 2.43
N ASN A 35 0.40 -2.75 1.20
CA ASN A 35 -0.94 -3.07 0.72
C ASN A 35 -1.64 -4.02 1.73
N PRO A 36 -2.90 -3.74 2.10
CA PRO A 36 -3.62 -4.56 3.09
C PRO A 36 -3.73 -6.05 2.72
N ASP A 37 -3.92 -6.38 1.44
CA ASP A 37 -4.01 -7.77 0.98
C ASP A 37 -2.64 -8.46 1.06
N ASP A 38 -1.57 -7.71 0.77
CA ASP A 38 -0.21 -8.22 0.92
C ASP A 38 0.14 -8.50 2.39
N LYS A 39 -0.44 -7.77 3.37
CA LYS A 39 -0.31 -8.14 4.79
C LYS A 39 -0.92 -9.50 5.08
N ASN A 40 -2.09 -9.77 4.51
CA ASN A 40 -2.75 -11.07 4.68
C ASN A 40 -1.93 -12.19 4.01
N ALA A 41 -1.32 -11.90 2.85
CA ALA A 41 -0.43 -12.84 2.18
C ALA A 41 0.84 -13.13 2.99
N VAL A 42 1.41 -12.12 3.65
CA VAL A 42 2.52 -12.30 4.60
C VAL A 42 2.08 -13.17 5.78
N GLU A 43 0.92 -12.88 6.40
CA GLU A 43 0.39 -13.67 7.51
C GLU A 43 0.18 -15.14 7.13
N ALA A 44 -0.37 -15.43 5.96
CA ALA A 44 -0.57 -16.80 5.47
C ALA A 44 0.74 -17.57 5.22
N ALA A 45 1.87 -16.87 5.10
CA ALA A 45 3.18 -17.47 4.88
C ALA A 45 4.01 -17.66 6.16
N LEU A 46 3.59 -17.08 7.30
CA LEU A 46 4.19 -17.25 8.63
C LEU A 46 3.85 -18.61 9.24
#